data_AF-A0A656YXK9-F1
#
_entry.id   AF-A0A656YXK9-F1
#
_cell.length_a   1.000
_cell.length_b   1.000
_cell.length_c   1.000
_cell.angle_alpha   90.00
_cell.angle_beta   90.00
_cell.angle_gamma   90.00
#
_symmetry.space_group_name_H-M   'P 1'
#
loop_
_entity.id
_entity.type
_entity.pdbx_description
1 polymer ?
#
loop_
_entity_poly.entity_id
_entity_poly.type
_entity_poly.pdbx_seq_one_letter_code
_entity_poly.pdbx_strand_id
1 'polypeptide(L)'
;MFDLIFSILLAILYLVFRFKLVQASIGETNILFTASFLFLWIGTIFYYLTSDMNPKLASSLHVAFFPLSSAILMFSKTIPDILDKGAYNETSLYSGIVVYVILLVLYFIAQMITYSRETPPEEELRPTSLE
;
A
#
# COMPACT_ATOMS: atom_id res chain seq x y z
N MET A 1 9.26 -2.67 10.33
CA MET A 1 8.29 -3.48 11.11
C MET A 1 6.90 -3.43 10.49
N PHE A 2 6.38 -2.25 10.12
CA PHE A 2 5.06 -2.10 9.50
C PHE A 2 4.91 -2.86 8.18
N ASP A 3 5.94 -2.87 7.31
CA ASP A 3 5.86 -3.58 6.02
C ASP A 3 5.58 -5.07 6.18
N LEU A 4 6.20 -5.71 7.18
CA LEU A 4 5.96 -7.11 7.50
C LEU A 4 4.50 -7.34 7.94
N ILE A 5 3.99 -6.48 8.85
CA ILE A 5 2.61 -6.56 9.34
C ILE A 5 1.64 -6.41 8.17
N PHE A 6 1.85 -5.42 7.31
CA PHE A 6 1.00 -5.21 6.15
C PHE A 6 1.12 -6.31 5.11
N SER A 7 2.30 -6.88 4.89
CA SER A 7 2.49 -8.06 4.05
C SER A 7 1.68 -9.26 4.59
N ILE A 8 1.65 -9.48 5.90
CA ILE A 8 0.86 -10.55 6.53
C ILE A 8 -0.64 -10.27 6.35
N LEU A 9 -1.10 -9.05 6.63
CA LEU A 9 -2.51 -8.69 6.46
C LEU A 9 -2.96 -8.81 5.00
N LEU A 10 -2.09 -8.41 4.06
CA LEU A 10 -2.32 -8.55 2.62
C LEU A 10 -2.42 -10.03 2.22
N ALA A 11 -1.60 -10.91 2.81
CA ALA A 11 -1.66 -12.35 2.58
C ALA A 11 -2.95 -12.97 3.14
N ILE A 12 -3.37 -12.56 4.33
CA ILE A 12 -4.66 -13.00 4.92
C ILE A 12 -5.82 -12.57 4.02
N LEU A 13 -5.80 -11.31 3.58
CA LEU A 13 -6.84 -10.79 2.70
C LEU A 13 -6.87 -11.53 1.36
N TYR A 14 -5.70 -11.80 0.78
CA TYR A 14 -5.58 -12.63 -0.43
C TYR A 14 -6.22 -14.01 -0.24
N LEU A 15 -5.95 -14.69 0.88
CA LEU A 15 -6.55 -15.99 1.17
C LEU A 15 -8.07 -15.90 1.28
N VAL A 16 -8.60 -14.89 1.98
CA VAL A 16 -10.05 -14.65 2.07
C VAL A 16 -10.66 -14.48 0.68
N PHE A 17 -10.04 -13.66 -0.17
CA PHE A 17 -10.45 -13.48 -1.56
C PHE A 17 -10.42 -14.79 -2.35
N ARG A 18 -9.32 -15.55 -2.26
CA ARG A 18 -9.12 -16.81 -2.96
C ARG A 18 -10.13 -17.89 -2.57
N PHE A 19 -10.57 -17.91 -1.31
CA PHE A 19 -11.55 -18.89 -0.81
C PHE A 19 -13.00 -18.45 -0.98
N LYS A 20 -13.28 -17.14 -1.04
CA LYS A 20 -14.65 -16.60 -1.09
C LYS A 20 -15.10 -16.10 -2.46
N LEU A 21 -14.19 -15.83 -3.40
CA LEU A 21 -14.54 -15.37 -4.75
C LEU A 21 -14.82 -16.51 -5.72
N VAL A 22 -15.73 -16.25 -6.65
CA VAL A 22 -16.03 -17.10 -7.81
C VAL A 22 -14.82 -17.17 -8.75
N GLN A 23 -14.63 -18.30 -9.43
CA GLN A 23 -13.51 -18.55 -10.35
C GLN A 23 -13.27 -17.44 -11.40
N ALA A 24 -14.32 -16.71 -11.79
CA ALA A 24 -14.28 -15.68 -12.82
C ALA A 24 -13.35 -14.49 -12.49
N SER A 25 -13.17 -14.15 -11.21
CA SER A 25 -12.38 -12.99 -10.74
C SER A 25 -11.07 -13.39 -10.04
N ILE A 26 -10.75 -14.69 -9.99
CA ILE A 26 -9.53 -15.21 -9.35
C ILE A 26 -8.27 -14.70 -10.07
N GLY A 27 -8.29 -14.61 -11.40
CA GLY A 27 -7.14 -14.13 -12.18
C GLY A 27 -6.76 -12.68 -11.85
N GLU A 28 -7.74 -11.80 -11.87
CA GLU A 28 -7.57 -10.36 -11.62
C GLU A 28 -7.17 -10.10 -10.16
N THR A 29 -7.77 -10.85 -9.25
CA THR A 29 -7.40 -10.88 -7.83
C THR A 29 -5.94 -11.31 -7.66
N ASN A 30 -5.52 -12.42 -8.27
CA ASN A 30 -4.13 -12.87 -8.19
C ASN A 30 -3.14 -11.82 -8.69
N ILE A 31 -3.47 -11.15 -9.80
CA ILE A 31 -2.65 -10.08 -10.36
C ILE A 31 -2.54 -8.91 -9.38
N LEU A 32 -3.66 -8.45 -8.83
CA LEU A 32 -3.70 -7.36 -7.86
C LEU A 32 -2.80 -7.67 -6.66
N PHE A 33 -3.05 -8.79 -5.97
CA PHE A 33 -2.30 -9.13 -4.76
C PHE A 33 -0.80 -9.38 -5.03
N THR A 34 -0.47 -10.07 -6.12
CA THR A 34 0.94 -10.32 -6.49
C THR A 34 1.67 -9.01 -6.77
N ALA A 35 1.05 -8.11 -7.54
CA ALA A 35 1.63 -6.81 -7.82
C ALA A 35 1.75 -5.96 -6.56
N SER A 36 0.78 -5.99 -5.66
CA SER A 36 0.84 -5.28 -4.38
C SER A 36 1.98 -5.77 -3.49
N PHE A 37 2.22 -7.08 -3.41
CA PHE A 37 3.42 -7.60 -2.77
C PHE A 37 4.69 -7.07 -3.45
N LEU A 38 4.76 -7.13 -4.78
CA LEU A 38 5.91 -6.62 -5.52
C LEU A 38 6.14 -5.13 -5.26
N PHE A 39 5.10 -4.30 -5.26
CA PHE A 39 5.22 -2.87 -4.98
C PHE A 39 5.71 -2.60 -3.56
N LEU A 40 5.24 -3.37 -2.57
CA LEU A 40 5.72 -3.26 -1.19
C LEU A 40 7.21 -3.62 -1.09
N TRP A 41 7.62 -4.75 -1.67
CA TRP A 41 9.02 -5.19 -1.65
C TRP A 41 9.94 -4.28 -2.44
N ILE A 42 9.54 -3.85 -3.63
CA ILE A 42 10.29 -2.90 -4.46
C ILE A 42 10.44 -1.57 -3.71
N GLY A 43 9.35 -1.04 -3.14
CA GLY A 43 9.40 0.17 -2.33
C GLY A 43 10.35 0.04 -1.14
N THR A 44 10.38 -1.13 -0.50
CA THR A 44 11.28 -1.44 0.62
C THR A 44 12.74 -1.49 0.16
N ILE A 45 13.03 -2.14 -0.97
CA ILE A 45 14.38 -2.22 -1.52
C ILE A 45 14.88 -0.82 -1.91
N PHE A 46 14.05 -0.03 -2.59
CA PHE A 46 14.41 1.35 -2.94
C PHE A 46 14.68 2.21 -1.71
N TYR A 47 13.88 2.06 -0.64
CA TYR A 47 14.14 2.73 0.63
C TYR A 47 15.56 2.43 1.14
N TYR A 48 15.93 1.15 1.27
CA TYR A 48 17.26 0.77 1.77
C TYR A 48 18.40 1.21 0.86
N LEU A 49 18.20 1.23 -0.46
CA LEU A 49 19.24 1.67 -1.40
C LEU A 49 19.45 3.19 -1.40
N THR A 50 18.44 3.96 -1.04
CA THR A 50 18.46 5.43 -1.15
C THR A 50 18.49 6.15 0.20
N SER A 51 18.30 5.43 1.30
CA SER A 51 18.27 5.96 2.67
C SER A 51 19.56 6.69 3.05
N ASP A 52 20.70 6.16 2.61
CA ASP A 52 22.03 6.73 2.93
C ASP A 52 22.31 8.02 2.15
N MET A 53 21.65 8.21 1.00
CA MET A 53 21.84 9.38 0.14
C MET A 53 20.88 10.51 0.51
N ASN A 54 19.60 10.20 0.69
CA ASN A 54 18.56 11.16 1.05
C ASN A 54 17.43 10.47 1.82
N PRO A 55 17.50 10.42 3.16
CA PRO A 55 16.54 9.67 3.98
C PRO A 55 15.13 10.26 3.91
N LYS A 56 14.99 11.59 3.77
CA LYS A 56 13.69 12.26 3.62
C LYS A 56 12.99 11.84 2.33
N LEU A 57 13.73 11.86 1.21
CA LEU A 57 13.20 11.44 -0.09
C LEU A 57 12.90 9.93 -0.12
N ALA A 58 13.83 9.11 0.40
CA ALA A 58 13.68 7.66 0.46
C ALA A 58 12.42 7.27 1.24
N SER A 59 12.21 7.86 2.41
CA SER A 59 11.03 7.61 3.23
C SER A 59 9.75 8.10 2.56
N SER A 60 9.74 9.31 2.01
CA SER A 60 8.58 9.85 1.28
C SER A 60 8.16 8.97 0.10
N LEU A 61 9.14 8.52 -0.70
CA LEU A 61 8.89 7.58 -1.79
C LEU A 61 8.37 6.24 -1.26
N HIS A 62 8.96 5.68 -0.22
CA HIS A 62 8.55 4.41 0.36
C HIS A 62 7.11 4.43 0.90
N VAL A 63 6.74 5.50 1.62
CA VAL A 63 5.39 5.71 2.17
C VAL A 63 4.34 5.77 1.07
N ALA A 64 4.63 6.49 -0.02
CA ALA A 64 3.67 6.76 -1.08
C ALA A 64 3.63 5.67 -2.17
N PHE A 65 4.77 5.05 -2.48
CA PHE A 65 4.93 4.20 -3.66
C PHE A 65 4.00 2.98 -3.63
N PHE A 66 4.02 2.21 -2.54
CA PHE A 66 3.18 1.02 -2.40
C PHE A 66 1.68 1.34 -2.51
N PRO A 67 1.09 2.21 -1.67
CA PRO A 67 -0.35 2.42 -1.69
C PRO A 67 -0.82 3.09 -2.99
N LEU A 68 -0.04 4.02 -3.56
CA LEU A 68 -0.41 4.67 -4.82
C LEU A 68 -0.33 3.70 -6.00
N SER A 69 0.76 2.94 -6.16
CA SER A 69 0.91 1.99 -7.27
C SER A 69 -0.17 0.89 -7.20
N SER A 70 -0.47 0.43 -5.99
CA SER A 70 -1.53 -0.54 -5.71
C SER A 70 -2.93 0.00 -6.05
N ALA A 71 -3.22 1.25 -5.68
CA ALA A 71 -4.49 1.89 -5.99
C ALA A 71 -4.63 2.14 -7.51
N ILE A 72 -3.57 2.61 -8.17
CA ILE A 72 -3.55 2.80 -9.62
C ILE A 72 -3.84 1.48 -10.33
N LEU A 73 -3.14 0.40 -9.98
CA LEU A 73 -3.40 -0.92 -10.58
C LEU A 73 -4.85 -1.36 -10.37
N MET A 74 -5.36 -1.18 -9.16
CA MET A 74 -6.72 -1.57 -8.82
C MET A 74 -7.76 -0.83 -9.68
N PHE A 75 -7.67 0.51 -9.77
CA PHE A 75 -8.67 1.33 -10.47
C PHE A 75 -8.47 1.38 -11.99
N SER A 76 -7.25 1.24 -12.49
CA SER A 76 -6.95 1.30 -13.92
C SER A 76 -7.13 -0.03 -14.63
N LYS A 77 -7.01 -1.15 -13.90
CA LYS A 77 -7.00 -2.49 -14.50
C LYS A 77 -7.93 -3.46 -13.77
N THR A 78 -7.67 -3.73 -12.50
CA THR A 78 -8.38 -4.82 -11.79
C THR A 78 -9.89 -4.61 -11.73
N ILE A 79 -10.35 -3.42 -11.35
CA ILE A 79 -11.79 -3.10 -11.29
C ILE A 79 -12.42 -3.14 -12.69
N PRO A 80 -11.88 -2.44 -13.72
CA PRO A 80 -12.39 -2.57 -15.08
C PRO A 80 -12.48 -4.02 -15.58
N ASP A 81 -11.43 -4.82 -15.41
CA ASP A 81 -11.39 -6.22 -15.85
C ASP A 81 -12.44 -7.09 -15.13
N ILE A 82 -12.68 -6.84 -13.84
CA ILE A 82 -13.70 -7.53 -13.06
C ILE A 82 -15.11 -7.16 -13.54
N LEU A 83 -15.33 -5.87 -13.82
CA LEU A 83 -16.61 -5.38 -14.32
C LEU A 83 -16.90 -5.99 -15.70
N ASP A 84 -15.98 -5.89 -16.66
CA ASP A 84 -16.15 -6.42 -18.03
C ASP A 84 -16.47 -7.93 -18.06
N LYS A 85 -16.08 -8.68 -17.03
CA LYS A 85 -16.38 -10.11 -16.87
C LYS A 85 -17.76 -10.42 -16.26
N GLY A 86 -18.60 -9.41 -16.01
CA GLY A 86 -19.97 -9.63 -15.57
C GLY A 86 -20.15 -9.81 -14.06
N ALA A 87 -19.13 -9.56 -13.23
CA ALA A 87 -19.18 -9.75 -11.77
C ALA A 87 -19.92 -8.60 -11.03
N TYR A 88 -20.91 -7.98 -11.67
CA TYR A 88 -21.55 -6.73 -11.23
C TYR A 88 -22.36 -6.84 -9.93
N ASN A 89 -22.76 -8.05 -9.51
CA ASN A 89 -23.69 -8.29 -8.40
C ASN A 89 -23.08 -8.98 -7.17
N GLU A 90 -21.76 -9.04 -7.04
CA GLU A 90 -21.12 -9.75 -5.93
C GLU A 90 -20.75 -8.82 -4.76
N THR A 91 -21.62 -8.77 -3.75
CA THR A 91 -21.39 -8.03 -2.48
C THR A 91 -20.06 -8.42 -1.80
N SER A 92 -19.63 -9.68 -1.95
CA SER A 92 -18.34 -10.19 -1.48
C SER A 92 -17.14 -9.52 -2.14
N LEU A 93 -17.24 -9.22 -3.44
CA LEU A 93 -16.19 -8.57 -4.21
C LEU A 93 -16.07 -7.08 -3.83
N TYR A 94 -17.20 -6.37 -3.74
CA TYR A 94 -17.21 -4.97 -3.31
C TYR A 94 -16.70 -4.80 -1.87
N SER A 95 -17.18 -5.63 -0.94
CA SER A 95 -16.70 -5.60 0.44
C SER A 95 -15.20 -5.94 0.54
N GLY A 96 -14.72 -6.88 -0.26
CA GLY A 96 -13.30 -7.18 -0.37
C GLY A 96 -12.47 -5.98 -0.86
N ILE A 97 -12.91 -5.31 -1.93
CA ILE A 97 -12.23 -4.11 -2.47
C ILE A 97 -12.20 -3.00 -1.42
N VAL A 98 -13.29 -2.79 -0.69
CA VAL A 98 -13.35 -1.80 0.40
C VAL A 98 -12.32 -2.13 1.48
N VAL A 99 -12.26 -3.39 1.93
CA VAL A 99 -11.26 -3.83 2.93
C VAL A 99 -9.83 -3.64 2.41
N TYR A 100 -9.59 -3.93 1.13
CA TYR A 100 -8.29 -3.71 0.50
C TYR A 100 -7.89 -2.23 0.48
N VAL A 101 -8.80 -1.33 0.10
CA VAL A 101 -8.55 0.13 0.12
C VAL A 101 -8.30 0.62 1.54
N ILE A 102 -9.08 0.16 2.52
CA ILE A 102 -8.87 0.49 3.93
C ILE A 102 -7.45 0.08 4.36
N LEU A 103 -6.99 -1.11 3.94
CA LEU A 103 -5.64 -1.59 4.24
C LEU A 103 -4.56 -0.69 3.63
N LEU A 104 -4.73 -0.23 2.38
CA LEU A 104 -3.80 0.74 1.77
C LEU A 104 -3.77 2.07 2.52
N VAL A 105 -4.93 2.57 2.94
CA VAL A 105 -5.04 3.82 3.72
C VAL A 105 -4.40 3.67 5.09
N LEU A 106 -4.64 2.56 5.79
CA LEU A 106 -4.02 2.28 7.08
C LEU A 106 -2.50 2.18 6.96
N TYR A 107 -1.98 1.57 5.88
CA TYR A 107 -0.55 1.54 5.61
C TYR A 107 0.00 2.95 5.48
N PHE A 108 -0.62 3.75 4.62
CA PHE A 108 -0.20 5.12 4.36
C PHE A 108 -0.19 5.95 5.65
N ILE A 109 -1.24 5.88 6.46
CA ILE A 109 -1.34 6.59 7.75
C ILE A 109 -0.27 6.12 8.73
N ALA A 110 -0.08 4.80 8.90
CA ALA A 110 0.90 4.25 9.82
C ALA A 110 2.33 4.69 9.46
N GLN A 111 2.66 4.68 8.16
CA GLN A 111 3.95 5.12 7.67
C GLN A 111 4.13 6.65 7.81
N MET A 112 3.10 7.45 7.53
CA MET A 112 3.12 8.90 7.74
C MET A 112 3.36 9.29 9.21
N ILE A 113 2.69 8.61 10.16
CA ILE A 113 2.90 8.84 11.60
C ILE A 113 4.35 8.52 12.00
N THR A 114 4.92 7.46 11.40
CA THR A 114 6.31 7.06 11.66
C THR A 114 7.29 8.09 11.11
N TYR A 115 7.07 8.54 9.87
CA TYR A 115 7.85 9.60 9.24
C TYR A 115 7.86 10.90 10.06
N SER A 116 6.69 11.35 10.53
CA SER A 116 6.58 12.57 11.34
C SER A 116 7.25 12.47 12.71
N ARG A 117 7.48 11.26 13.24
CA ARG A 117 8.20 11.06 14.51
C ARG A 117 9.71 11.03 14.34
N GLU A 118 10.19 10.55 13.19
CA GLU A 118 11.62 10.41 12.90
C GLU A 118 12.25 11.70 12.35
N THR A 119 11.43 12.63 11.85
CA THR A 119 11.87 13.95 11.36
C THR A 119 11.30 15.06 12.25
N PRO A 120 12.07 15.63 13.21
CA PRO A 120 11.58 16.74 14.01
C PRO A 120 11.32 17.97 13.12
N PRO A 121 10.28 18.77 13.42
CA PRO A 121 9.97 19.98 12.67
C PRO A 121 11.16 20.96 12.73
N GLU A 122 11.48 21.58 11.60
CA GLU A 122 12.61 22.50 11.41
C GLU A 122 12.61 23.73 12.36
N GLU A 123 11.56 23.93 13.16
CA GLU A 123 11.48 24.99 14.18
C GLU A 123 12.45 24.80 15.37
N GLU A 124 12.88 23.58 15.67
CA GLU A 124 13.82 23.32 16.79
C GLU A 124 15.30 23.58 16.44
N LEU A 125 15.62 23.88 15.18
CA LEU A 125 17.00 24.11 14.69
C LEU A 125 17.35 25.59 14.51
N ARG A 126 16.45 26.53 14.83
CA ARG A 126 16.88 27.92 14.99
C ARG A 126 17.70 28.00 16.27
N PRO A 127 19.02 28.31 16.22
CA PRO A 127 19.68 28.73 17.43
C PRO A 127 18.90 29.93 17.95
N THR A 128 18.43 29.86 19.19
CA THR A 128 18.10 31.03 19.98
C THR A 128 19.37 31.88 20.02
N SER A 129 19.51 32.75 19.02
CA SER A 129 20.55 33.76 18.99
C SER A 129 20.30 34.69 20.16
N LEU A 130 21.01 34.42 21.26
CA LEU A 130 21.55 35.37 22.23
C LEU A 130 20.71 36.64 22.43
N GLU A 131 19.87 36.63 23.46
CA GLU A 131 19.58 37.84 24.26
C GLU A 131 20.43 37.82 25.53
#